data_AF-E9H4L4-F1
#
_entry.id   AF-E9H4L4-F1
#
_cell.length_a   1.000
_cell.length_b   1.000
_cell.length_c   1.000
_cell.angle_alpha   90.00
_cell.angle_beta   90.00
_cell.angle_gamma   90.00
#
_symmetry.space_group_name_H-M   'P 1'
#
loop_
_entity.id
_entity.type
_entity.pdbx_description
1 polymer ?
#
loop_
_entity_poly.entity_id
_entity_poly.type
_entity_poly.pdbx_seq_one_letter_code
_entity_poly.pdbx_strand_id
1 'polypeptide(L)'
;MEAVEDEVESGREEEVDSGSAEEVESGSAEEEEEEEEEEEEAVTNPGVEQLQSEVEELRRQLDEIEREKETVMKRKRDMEDRQVKNWKLIQEATKFSGVSVDKLSDNSCTFYFHPMYKSTYFDAYAMTVKFTKEGYAIGKCYLPEPIDEPDLDSTKPLEKLVWDISELVDCFTNRQQQINELEASFQSKFHANINM
;
A
#
# COMPACT_ATOMS: atom_id res chain seq x y z
N MET A 1 34.84 15.51 -21.89
CA MET A 1 34.30 14.93 -20.64
C MET A 1 33.68 13.62 -21.05
N GLU A 2 34.30 12.55 -20.61
CA GLU A 2 33.94 11.16 -20.92
C GLU A 2 32.52 10.86 -20.49
N ALA A 3 31.79 10.15 -21.37
CA ALA A 3 30.59 9.43 -21.01
C ALA A 3 31.03 8.11 -20.35
N VAL A 4 30.58 7.88 -19.13
CA VAL A 4 30.72 6.57 -18.46
C VAL A 4 29.35 5.91 -18.57
N GLU A 5 29.30 4.87 -19.38
CA GLU A 5 28.19 3.92 -19.48
C GLU A 5 28.31 2.96 -18.29
N ASP A 6 27.28 2.91 -17.45
CA ASP A 6 27.18 1.90 -16.38
C ASP A 6 26.32 0.74 -16.91
N GLU A 7 27.00 -0.31 -17.36
CA GLU A 7 26.40 -1.64 -17.52
C GLU A 7 26.34 -2.31 -16.15
N VAL A 8 25.12 -2.61 -15.67
CA VAL A 8 24.95 -3.41 -14.45
C VAL A 8 24.58 -4.82 -14.86
N GLU A 9 25.57 -5.68 -14.72
CA GLU A 9 25.59 -7.10 -15.07
C GLU A 9 24.64 -7.92 -14.18
N SER A 10 23.87 -8.78 -14.86
CA SER A 10 22.87 -9.70 -14.30
C SER A 10 23.55 -10.82 -13.51
N GLY A 11 23.39 -10.81 -12.18
CA GLY A 11 23.82 -11.89 -11.29
C GLY A 11 23.08 -13.20 -11.54
N ARG A 12 23.82 -14.19 -12.03
CA ARG A 12 23.45 -15.57 -12.31
C ARG A 12 23.30 -16.35 -10.99
N GLU A 13 22.14 -16.97 -10.78
CA GLU A 13 21.93 -17.99 -9.75
C GLU A 13 22.50 -19.32 -10.26
N GLU A 14 23.44 -19.93 -9.53
CA GLU A 14 23.85 -21.32 -9.75
C GLU A 14 23.83 -22.09 -8.43
N GLU A 15 22.85 -22.99 -8.38
CA GLU A 15 22.83 -24.37 -7.87
C GLU A 15 23.91 -24.77 -6.86
N VAL A 16 23.46 -25.13 -5.66
CA VAL A 16 24.21 -25.98 -4.73
C VAL A 16 23.68 -27.41 -4.80
N ASP A 17 24.46 -28.22 -5.52
CA ASP A 17 24.45 -29.68 -5.53
C ASP A 17 24.87 -30.22 -4.16
N SER A 18 23.94 -30.83 -3.42
CA SER A 18 24.27 -31.57 -2.20
C SER A 18 24.47 -33.04 -2.57
N GLY A 19 25.71 -33.35 -2.96
CA GLY A 19 26.19 -34.69 -3.26
C GLY A 19 26.03 -35.67 -2.10
N SER A 20 25.62 -36.87 -2.51
CA SER A 20 25.44 -38.11 -1.75
C SER A 20 26.61 -38.42 -0.81
N ALA A 21 26.32 -38.74 0.46
CA ALA A 21 27.28 -39.37 1.37
C ALA A 21 27.06 -40.88 1.32
N GLU A 22 28.03 -41.59 0.77
CA GLU A 22 28.10 -43.04 0.76
C GLU A 22 28.59 -43.63 2.09
N GLU A 23 28.01 -44.78 2.40
CA GLU A 23 28.54 -45.98 3.04
C GLU A 23 29.60 -45.83 4.14
N VAL A 24 29.19 -46.21 5.35
CA VAL A 24 30.11 -46.73 6.37
C VAL A 24 29.78 -48.19 6.69
N GLU A 25 30.84 -48.95 6.50
CA GLU A 25 31.12 -50.37 6.64
C GLU A 25 30.64 -51.01 7.96
N SER A 26 30.21 -52.28 7.83
CA SER A 26 29.77 -53.17 8.91
C SER A 26 30.95 -53.68 9.73
N GLY A 27 30.81 -53.69 11.06
CA GLY A 27 31.66 -54.43 11.98
C GLY A 27 30.80 -55.27 12.91
N SER A 28 30.74 -56.58 12.67
CA SER A 28 30.16 -57.55 13.61
C SER A 28 31.03 -57.70 14.86
N ALA A 29 30.40 -57.72 16.02
CA ALA A 29 30.87 -58.46 17.18
C ALA A 29 29.63 -59.07 17.87
N GLU A 30 29.60 -60.40 17.89
CA GLU A 30 28.71 -61.22 18.72
C GLU A 30 29.06 -60.98 20.18
N GLU A 31 28.13 -60.64 21.08
CA GLU A 31 28.20 -61.00 22.49
C GLU A 31 26.78 -61.18 23.06
N GLU A 32 26.51 -62.43 23.43
CA GLU A 32 25.79 -62.91 24.62
C GLU A 32 24.34 -62.48 24.89
N GLU A 33 23.45 -63.48 24.79
CA GLU A 33 22.12 -63.52 25.41
C GLU A 33 22.27 -63.52 26.94
N GLU A 34 21.84 -62.43 27.58
CA GLU A 34 21.32 -62.48 28.95
C GLU A 34 19.83 -62.10 28.88
N GLU A 35 18.96 -63.12 28.95
CA GLU A 35 17.56 -62.94 29.29
C GLU A 35 17.49 -62.52 30.77
N GLU A 36 17.50 -61.22 31.04
CA GLU A 36 16.93 -60.68 32.27
C GLU A 36 15.43 -60.41 32.03
N GLU A 37 14.58 -61.28 32.56
CA GLU A 37 13.18 -60.94 32.84
C GLU A 37 13.17 -59.88 33.94
N GLU A 38 13.41 -58.61 33.58
CA GLU A 38 12.99 -57.48 34.41
C GLU A 38 11.49 -57.27 34.19
N GLU A 39 10.70 -57.61 35.21
CA GLU A 39 9.36 -57.05 35.37
C GLU A 39 9.48 -55.53 35.39
N GLU A 40 9.23 -54.87 34.25
CA GLU A 40 9.04 -53.42 34.18
C GLU A 40 7.79 -53.04 35.01
N GLU A 41 7.95 -52.91 36.32
CA GLU A 41 7.08 -52.03 37.10
C GLU A 41 7.28 -50.64 36.51
N ALA A 42 6.30 -50.19 35.72
CA ALA A 42 6.18 -48.82 35.28
C ALA A 42 6.13 -47.92 36.51
N VAL A 43 7.29 -47.42 36.94
CA VAL A 43 7.39 -46.36 37.95
C VAL A 43 6.83 -45.09 37.31
N THR A 44 5.52 -44.92 37.44
CA THR A 44 4.82 -43.66 37.14
C THR A 44 5.33 -42.61 38.11
N ASN A 45 6.38 -41.89 37.73
CA ASN A 45 6.90 -40.77 38.50
C ASN A 45 5.97 -39.58 38.28
N PRO A 46 5.15 -39.15 39.26
CA PRO A 46 4.11 -38.15 39.05
C PRO A 46 4.67 -36.77 38.64
N GLY A 47 5.93 -36.48 39.00
CA GLY A 47 6.64 -35.30 38.52
C GLY A 47 7.03 -35.35 37.03
N VAL A 48 7.28 -36.55 36.51
CA VAL A 48 7.56 -36.76 35.07
C VAL A 48 6.27 -36.64 34.26
N GLU A 49 5.16 -37.17 34.75
CA GLU A 49 3.84 -37.04 34.10
C GLU A 49 3.36 -35.58 34.05
N GLN A 50 3.57 -34.80 35.12
CA GLN A 50 3.26 -33.37 35.14
C GLN A 50 4.09 -32.59 34.11
N LEU A 51 5.40 -32.86 34.03
CA LEU A 51 6.27 -32.23 33.05
C LEU A 51 5.92 -32.65 31.62
N GLN A 52 5.55 -33.92 31.40
CA GLN A 52 5.09 -34.39 30.10
C GLN A 52 3.81 -33.67 29.66
N SER A 53 2.84 -33.51 30.56
CA SER A 53 1.62 -32.75 30.29
C SER A 53 1.90 -31.28 30.01
N GLU A 54 2.84 -30.66 30.71
CA GLU A 54 3.25 -29.28 30.46
C GLU A 54 3.95 -29.12 29.10
N VAL A 55 4.81 -30.07 28.73
CA VAL A 55 5.46 -30.10 27.41
C VAL A 55 4.44 -30.27 26.28
N GLU A 56 3.43 -31.12 26.47
CA GLU A 56 2.34 -31.27 25.49
C GLU A 56 1.51 -29.99 25.35
N GLU A 57 1.21 -29.31 26.44
CA GLU A 57 0.48 -28.04 26.42
C GLU A 57 1.31 -26.93 25.74
N LEU A 58 2.60 -26.82 26.04
CA LEU A 58 3.49 -25.85 25.39
C LEU A 58 3.63 -26.12 23.90
N ARG A 59 3.70 -27.39 23.48
CA ARG A 59 3.70 -27.78 22.06
C ARG A 59 2.40 -27.34 21.37
N ARG A 60 1.25 -27.57 22.01
CA ARG A 60 -0.06 -27.14 21.50
C ARG A 60 -0.14 -25.61 21.34
N GLN A 61 0.39 -24.87 22.30
CA GLN A 61 0.45 -23.40 22.23
C GLN A 61 1.38 -22.92 21.12
N LEU A 62 2.52 -23.60 20.93
CA LEU A 62 3.45 -23.31 19.84
C LEU A 62 2.78 -23.51 18.47
N ASP A 63 2.07 -24.62 18.28
CA ASP A 63 1.31 -24.90 17.05
C ASP A 63 0.22 -23.85 16.77
N GLU A 64 -0.44 -23.35 17.83
CA GLU A 64 -1.43 -22.27 17.71
C GLU A 64 -0.76 -20.97 17.26
N ILE A 65 0.34 -20.59 17.91
CA ILE A 65 1.10 -19.37 17.57
C ILE A 65 1.65 -19.46 16.15
N GLU A 66 2.11 -20.62 15.70
CA GLU A 66 2.60 -20.82 14.33
C GLU A 66 1.47 -20.65 13.30
N ARG A 67 0.29 -21.20 13.57
CA ARG A 67 -0.90 -20.97 12.73
C ARG A 67 -1.30 -19.49 12.71
N GLU A 68 -1.35 -18.83 13.87
CA GLU A 68 -1.64 -17.41 13.94
C GLU A 68 -0.62 -16.58 13.14
N LYS A 69 0.68 -16.86 13.32
CA LYS A 69 1.78 -16.23 12.57
C LYS A 69 1.58 -16.38 11.07
N GLU A 70 1.22 -17.58 10.60
CA GLU A 70 0.95 -17.80 9.18
C GLU A 70 -0.22 -16.94 8.67
N THR A 71 -1.32 -16.85 9.44
CA THR A 71 -2.45 -15.99 9.07
C THR A 71 -2.08 -14.51 9.03
N VAL A 72 -1.27 -14.04 9.98
CA VAL A 72 -0.79 -12.65 10.02
C VAL A 72 0.13 -12.37 8.84
N MET A 73 1.06 -13.27 8.53
CA MET A 73 1.96 -13.15 7.39
C MET A 73 1.21 -13.15 6.05
N LYS A 74 0.16 -13.96 5.92
CA LYS A 74 -0.71 -13.95 4.74
C LYS A 74 -1.46 -12.62 4.61
N ARG A 75 -2.08 -12.13 5.70
CA ARG A 75 -2.76 -10.83 5.72
C ARG A 75 -1.82 -9.66 5.40
N LYS A 76 -0.57 -9.74 5.85
CA LYS A 76 0.48 -8.75 5.55
C LYS A 76 0.80 -8.71 4.05
N ARG A 77 1.03 -9.87 3.43
CA ARG A 77 1.24 -9.95 1.97
C ARG A 77 0.05 -9.39 1.19
N ASP A 78 -1.17 -9.76 1.56
CA ASP A 78 -2.39 -9.23 0.92
C ASP A 78 -2.50 -7.69 1.05
N MET A 79 -1.99 -7.12 2.14
CA MET A 79 -1.96 -5.67 2.35
C MET A 79 -0.91 -5.01 1.46
N GLU A 80 0.30 -5.56 1.39
CA GLU A 80 1.39 -5.07 0.54
C GLU A 80 0.99 -5.08 -0.94
N ASP A 81 0.38 -6.16 -1.43
CA ASP A 81 -0.13 -6.27 -2.81
C ASP A 81 -1.18 -5.19 -3.12
N ARG A 82 -2.06 -4.90 -2.16
CA ARG A 82 -3.05 -3.81 -2.31
C ARG A 82 -2.39 -2.45 -2.32
N GLN A 83 -1.38 -2.22 -1.48
CA GLN A 83 -0.63 -0.96 -1.47
C GLN A 83 0.06 -0.72 -2.83
N VAL A 84 0.65 -1.76 -3.43
CA VAL A 84 1.24 -1.67 -4.77
C VAL A 84 0.19 -1.31 -5.82
N LYS A 85 -0.99 -1.94 -5.78
CA LYS A 85 -2.10 -1.63 -6.70
C LYS A 85 -2.61 -0.19 -6.52
N ASN A 86 -2.84 0.23 -5.28
CA ASN A 86 -3.27 1.59 -4.95
C ASN A 86 -2.25 2.63 -5.43
N TRP A 87 -0.95 2.35 -5.25
CA TRP A 87 0.11 3.25 -5.68
C TRP A 87 0.14 3.42 -7.20
N LYS A 88 -0.09 2.35 -7.98
CA LYS A 88 -0.22 2.46 -9.44
C LYS A 88 -1.37 3.36 -9.86
N LEU A 89 -2.55 3.19 -9.24
CA LEU A 89 -3.71 4.04 -9.50
C LEU A 89 -3.44 5.52 -9.19
N ILE A 90 -2.79 5.78 -8.05
CA ILE A 90 -2.39 7.13 -7.66
C ILE A 90 -1.43 7.72 -8.70
N GLN A 91 -0.38 6.98 -9.05
CA GLN A 91 0.61 7.46 -10.03
C GLN A 91 -0.03 7.78 -11.37
N GLU A 92 -0.97 6.95 -11.85
CA GLU A 92 -1.71 7.20 -13.09
C GLU A 92 -2.58 8.44 -13.00
N ALA A 93 -3.28 8.63 -11.87
CA ALA A 93 -4.11 9.80 -11.62
C ALA A 93 -3.30 11.11 -11.47
N THR A 94 -2.04 11.05 -11.05
CA THR A 94 -1.15 12.22 -10.90
C THR A 94 -0.21 12.46 -12.08
N LYS A 95 -0.40 11.78 -13.22
CA LYS A 95 0.42 12.03 -14.43
C LYS A 95 0.21 13.43 -15.02
N PHE A 96 -0.89 14.08 -14.65
CA PHE A 96 -1.32 15.34 -15.21
C PHE A 96 -0.73 16.52 -14.43
N SER A 97 -0.35 17.58 -15.15
CA SER A 97 0.09 18.84 -14.53
C SER A 97 -1.05 19.47 -13.74
N GLY A 98 -0.75 20.03 -12.57
CA GLY A 98 -1.76 20.70 -11.72
C GLY A 98 -2.42 19.76 -10.70
N VAL A 99 -2.03 18.49 -10.60
CA VAL A 99 -2.49 17.60 -9.53
C VAL A 99 -1.33 17.13 -8.68
N SER A 100 -1.45 17.25 -7.35
CA SER A 100 -0.54 16.61 -6.40
C SER A 100 -1.31 15.67 -5.48
N VAL A 101 -0.63 14.74 -4.84
CA VAL A 101 -1.25 13.77 -3.93
C VAL A 101 -0.53 13.73 -2.60
N ASP A 102 -1.30 13.64 -1.51
CA ASP A 102 -0.79 13.33 -0.18
C ASP A 102 -1.36 12.00 0.31
N LYS A 103 -0.50 11.13 0.82
CA LYS A 103 -0.91 9.82 1.34
C LYS A 103 -1.29 9.99 2.81
N LEU A 104 -2.59 9.90 3.09
CA LEU A 104 -3.12 10.01 4.45
C LEU A 104 -3.01 8.68 5.24
N SER A 105 -3.23 7.55 4.56
CA SER A 105 -3.13 6.22 5.16
C SER A 105 -2.88 5.15 4.07
N ASP A 106 -2.75 3.89 4.47
CA ASP A 106 -2.59 2.79 3.51
C ASP A 106 -3.79 2.58 2.59
N ASN A 107 -4.97 3.04 3.01
CA ASN A 107 -6.22 2.91 2.27
C ASN A 107 -6.84 4.27 1.92
N SER A 108 -6.09 5.38 2.00
CA SER A 108 -6.63 6.68 1.62
C SER A 108 -5.56 7.68 1.18
N CYS A 109 -5.89 8.47 0.19
CA CYS A 109 -5.08 9.61 -0.26
C CYS A 109 -5.96 10.85 -0.46
N THR A 110 -5.33 12.01 -0.48
CA THR A 110 -5.96 13.27 -0.88
C THR A 110 -5.30 13.78 -2.14
N PHE A 111 -6.09 13.96 -3.18
CA PHE A 111 -5.70 14.67 -4.39
C PHE A 111 -5.90 16.16 -4.16
N TYR A 112 -4.88 16.95 -4.52
CA TYR A 112 -4.92 18.40 -4.52
C TYR A 112 -4.89 18.89 -5.96
N PHE A 113 -5.82 19.76 -6.31
CA PHE A 113 -5.98 20.36 -7.62
C PHE A 113 -5.50 21.80 -7.56
N HIS A 114 -4.43 22.10 -8.29
CA HIS A 114 -3.76 23.38 -8.38
C HIS A 114 -4.15 24.05 -9.70
N PRO A 115 -5.01 25.07 -9.67
CA PRO A 115 -5.41 25.75 -10.89
C PRO A 115 -4.20 26.37 -11.60
N MET A 116 -4.07 26.15 -12.91
CA MET A 116 -2.86 26.55 -13.65
C MET A 116 -2.89 27.98 -14.21
N TYR A 117 -3.97 28.74 -13.99
CA TYR A 117 -4.16 30.03 -14.66
C TYR A 117 -3.52 31.21 -13.93
N LYS A 118 -2.54 31.82 -14.63
CA LYS A 118 -1.92 33.15 -14.42
C LYS A 118 -1.59 33.56 -12.98
N SER A 119 -1.51 32.63 -12.03
CA SER A 119 -1.21 32.96 -10.63
C SER A 119 -0.46 31.82 -9.97
N THR A 120 0.57 32.21 -9.21
CA THR A 120 1.36 31.36 -8.33
C THR A 120 0.73 31.18 -6.95
N TYR A 121 -0.52 31.65 -6.73
CA TYR A 121 -1.12 31.78 -5.40
C TYR A 121 -2.62 31.44 -5.35
N PHE A 122 -3.10 30.45 -6.11
CA PHE A 122 -4.43 29.89 -5.82
C PHE A 122 -4.31 28.80 -4.76
N ASP A 123 -5.19 28.87 -3.75
CA ASP A 123 -5.36 27.77 -2.82
C ASP A 123 -5.78 26.52 -3.59
N ALA A 124 -5.18 25.39 -3.24
CA ALA A 124 -5.49 24.12 -3.87
C ALA A 124 -6.86 23.61 -3.40
N TYR A 125 -7.63 23.09 -4.34
CA TYR A 125 -8.84 22.32 -4.03
C TYR A 125 -8.45 20.89 -3.69
N ALA A 126 -9.29 20.17 -2.95
CA ALA A 126 -8.92 18.85 -2.48
C ALA A 126 -10.06 17.83 -2.58
N MET A 127 -9.71 16.59 -2.92
CA MET A 127 -10.60 15.44 -2.87
C MET A 127 -9.90 14.27 -2.18
N THR A 128 -10.46 13.80 -1.08
CA THR A 128 -9.99 12.58 -0.42
C THR A 128 -10.66 11.36 -1.05
N VAL A 129 -9.86 10.33 -1.30
CA VAL A 129 -10.31 9.04 -1.81
C VAL A 129 -9.92 7.94 -0.83
N LYS A 130 -10.84 6.98 -0.61
CA LYS A 130 -10.62 5.79 0.19
C LYS A 130 -10.61 4.56 -0.71
N PHE A 131 -9.54 3.79 -0.68
CA PHE A 131 -9.44 2.55 -1.46
C PHE A 131 -10.23 1.43 -0.77
N THR A 132 -11.03 0.72 -1.56
CA THR A 132 -11.87 -0.40 -1.10
C THR A 132 -11.46 -1.67 -1.83
N LYS A 133 -12.10 -2.80 -1.50
CA LYS A 133 -11.86 -4.06 -2.24
C LYS A 133 -12.37 -4.01 -3.69
N GLU A 134 -13.32 -3.14 -3.98
CA GLU A 134 -14.03 -3.05 -5.26
C GLU A 134 -13.52 -1.89 -6.13
N GLY A 135 -12.61 -1.07 -5.61
CA GLY A 135 -12.08 0.12 -6.28
C GLY A 135 -11.80 1.22 -5.26
N TYR A 136 -12.58 2.28 -5.31
CA TYR A 136 -12.46 3.40 -4.39
C TYR A 136 -13.81 4.04 -4.05
N ALA A 137 -13.83 4.81 -2.98
CA ALA A 137 -14.95 5.64 -2.57
C ALA A 137 -14.48 7.07 -2.35
N ILE A 138 -15.31 8.03 -2.71
CA ILE A 138 -15.03 9.45 -2.54
C ILE A 138 -15.33 9.82 -1.08
N GLY A 139 -14.39 10.53 -0.47
CA GLY A 139 -14.44 10.96 0.93
C GLY A 139 -14.84 12.42 1.05
N LYS A 140 -14.06 13.18 1.81
CA LYS A 140 -14.27 14.62 1.96
C LYS A 140 -13.77 15.34 0.70
N CYS A 141 -14.56 16.30 0.23
CA CYS A 141 -14.21 17.17 -0.89
C CYS A 141 -14.24 18.62 -0.44
N TYR A 142 -13.25 19.38 -0.90
CA TYR A 142 -13.14 20.83 -0.80
C TYR A 142 -12.95 21.32 -2.24
N LEU A 143 -14.06 21.33 -2.99
CA LEU A 143 -14.11 21.68 -4.40
C LEU A 143 -14.91 23.00 -4.59
N PRO A 144 -14.78 23.67 -5.74
CA PRO A 144 -15.63 24.81 -6.08
C PRO A 144 -17.12 24.48 -6.02
N GLU A 145 -17.95 25.46 -5.64
CA GLU A 145 -19.42 25.32 -5.53
C GLU A 145 -20.10 24.73 -6.78
N PRO A 146 -19.64 25.01 -8.03
CA PRO A 146 -20.28 24.40 -9.20
C PRO A 146 -19.96 22.91 -9.44
N ILE A 147 -19.04 22.31 -8.67
CA ILE A 147 -18.68 20.89 -8.78
C ILE A 147 -19.40 20.14 -7.67
N ASP A 148 -20.43 19.38 -8.06
CA ASP A 148 -21.34 18.73 -7.12
C ASP A 148 -21.22 17.20 -7.17
N GLU A 149 -22.00 16.50 -6.33
CA GLU A 149 -22.05 15.03 -6.30
C GLU A 149 -22.21 14.34 -7.68
N PRO A 150 -22.99 14.86 -8.65
CA PRO A 150 -23.10 14.23 -9.97
C PRO A 150 -21.80 14.20 -10.77
N ASP A 151 -20.89 15.15 -10.53
CA ASP A 151 -19.58 15.20 -11.17
C ASP A 151 -18.60 14.21 -10.54
N LEU A 152 -18.89 13.77 -9.31
CA LEU A 152 -18.11 12.85 -8.48
C LEU A 152 -18.49 11.39 -8.73
N ASP A 153 -18.44 10.96 -10.00
CA ASP A 153 -18.79 9.60 -10.39
C ASP A 153 -17.68 8.59 -10.05
N SER A 154 -17.84 7.90 -8.92
CA SER A 154 -16.90 6.86 -8.46
C SER A 154 -16.95 5.57 -9.26
N THR A 155 -17.83 5.44 -10.26
CA THR A 155 -17.84 4.28 -11.16
C THR A 155 -16.79 4.39 -12.26
N LYS A 156 -16.27 5.59 -12.52
CA LYS A 156 -15.19 5.83 -13.46
C LYS A 156 -13.85 5.36 -12.92
N PRO A 157 -12.88 5.02 -13.79
CA PRO A 157 -11.49 4.87 -13.40
C PRO A 157 -10.98 6.11 -12.66
N LEU A 158 -10.18 5.92 -11.61
CA LEU A 158 -9.77 7.00 -10.70
C LEU A 158 -9.02 8.11 -11.44
N GLU A 159 -8.14 7.74 -12.36
CA GLU A 159 -7.38 8.67 -13.20
C GLU A 159 -8.30 9.53 -14.08
N LYS A 160 -9.41 8.97 -14.56
CA LYS A 160 -10.39 9.72 -15.35
C LYS A 160 -11.19 10.68 -14.48
N LEU A 161 -11.61 10.26 -13.29
CA LEU A 161 -12.28 11.13 -12.33
C LEU A 161 -11.38 12.30 -11.91
N VAL A 162 -10.13 12.02 -11.55
CA VAL A 162 -9.16 13.04 -11.14
C VAL A 162 -8.88 14.02 -12.28
N TRP A 163 -8.78 13.53 -13.53
CA TRP A 163 -8.68 14.40 -14.70
C TRP A 163 -9.92 15.30 -14.86
N ASP A 164 -11.12 14.72 -14.85
CA ASP A 164 -12.37 15.46 -15.06
C ASP A 164 -12.52 16.58 -14.02
N ILE A 165 -12.22 16.29 -12.74
CA ILE A 165 -12.26 17.30 -11.66
C ILE A 165 -11.19 18.39 -11.87
N SER A 166 -9.97 18.01 -12.25
CA SER A 166 -8.90 18.98 -12.54
C SER A 166 -9.32 19.97 -13.63
N GLU A 167 -9.96 19.47 -14.69
CA GLU A 167 -10.44 20.29 -15.80
C GLU A 167 -11.56 21.23 -15.36
N LEU A 168 -12.50 20.75 -14.54
CA LEU A 168 -13.59 21.57 -13.98
C LEU A 168 -13.05 22.66 -13.05
N VAL A 169 -12.08 22.34 -12.20
CA VAL A 169 -11.41 23.30 -11.29
C VAL A 169 -10.69 24.39 -12.07
N ASP A 170 -9.95 24.03 -13.12
CA ASP A 170 -9.30 24.99 -14.00
C ASP A 170 -10.34 25.88 -14.70
N CYS A 171 -11.39 25.29 -15.28
CA CYS A 171 -12.45 26.03 -15.95
C CYS A 171 -13.14 27.04 -15.03
N PHE A 172 -13.46 26.61 -13.81
CA PHE A 172 -14.05 27.47 -12.78
C PHE A 172 -13.12 28.64 -12.44
N THR A 173 -11.86 28.34 -12.13
CA THR A 173 -10.88 29.36 -11.72
C THR A 173 -10.62 30.36 -12.84
N ASN A 174 -10.48 29.88 -14.08
CA ASN A 174 -10.30 30.72 -15.27
C ASN A 174 -11.46 31.69 -15.45
N ARG A 175 -12.68 31.17 -15.34
CA ARG A 175 -13.89 31.97 -15.51
C ARG A 175 -14.03 33.01 -14.41
N GLN A 176 -13.77 32.64 -13.15
CA GLN A 176 -13.82 33.56 -12.02
C GLN A 176 -12.82 34.70 -12.19
N GLN A 177 -11.60 34.40 -12.64
CA GLN A 177 -10.60 35.43 -12.90
C GLN A 177 -10.99 36.36 -14.05
N GLN A 178 -11.52 35.83 -15.16
CA GLN A 178 -12.00 36.66 -16.26
C GLN A 178 -13.12 37.61 -15.83
N ILE A 179 -14.05 37.13 -14.98
CA ILE A 179 -15.10 37.98 -14.41
C ILE A 179 -14.47 39.10 -13.57
N ASN A 180 -13.54 38.77 -12.68
CA ASN A 180 -12.86 39.76 -11.83
C ASN A 180 -12.09 40.81 -12.67
N GLU A 181 -11.39 40.39 -13.74
CA GLU A 181 -10.69 41.29 -14.66
C GLU A 181 -11.66 42.24 -15.39
N LEU A 182 -12.81 41.73 -15.82
CA LEU A 182 -13.86 42.53 -16.45
C LEU A 182 -14.47 43.53 -15.47
N GLU A 183 -14.81 43.11 -14.26
CA GLU A 183 -15.35 43.96 -13.20
C GLU A 183 -14.37 45.10 -12.85
N ALA A 184 -13.08 44.78 -12.69
CA ALA A 184 -12.05 45.79 -12.46
C ALA A 184 -11.93 46.78 -13.63
N SER A 185 -12.01 46.30 -14.88
CA SER A 185 -12.01 47.15 -16.08
C SER A 185 -13.22 48.09 -16.12
N PHE A 186 -14.41 47.58 -15.77
CA PHE A 186 -15.63 48.40 -15.71
C PHE A 186 -15.55 49.46 -14.62
N GLN A 187 -15.12 49.11 -13.41
CA GLN A 187 -14.98 50.07 -12.30
C GLN A 187 -13.99 51.18 -12.64
N SER A 188 -12.83 50.84 -13.20
CA SER A 188 -11.81 51.80 -13.64
C SER A 188 -12.35 52.80 -14.67
N LYS A 189 -13.05 52.31 -15.71
CA LYS A 189 -13.66 53.16 -16.74
C LYS A 189 -14.78 54.05 -16.18
N PHE A 190 -15.57 53.54 -15.23
CA PHE A 190 -16.65 54.30 -14.61
C PHE A 190 -16.11 55.44 -13.73
N HIS A 191 -15.04 55.19 -12.97
CA HIS A 191 -14.38 56.23 -12.16
C HIS A 191 -13.66 57.29 -13.01
N ALA A 192 -13.12 56.92 -14.18
CA ALA A 192 -12.54 57.86 -15.12
C ALA A 192 -13.60 58.82 -15.71
N ASN A 193 -14.81 58.34 -15.96
CA ASN A 193 -15.90 59.14 -16.55
C ASN A 193 -16.63 60.05 -15.55
N ILE A 194 -16.56 59.78 -14.24
CA ILE A 194 -17.17 60.64 -13.20
C ILE A 194 -16.26 61.82 -12.83
N ASN A 195 -14.95 61.70 -13.04
CA ASN A 195 -13.95 62.72 -12.72
C ASN A 195 -13.57 63.61 -13.92
N MET A 196 -14.32 63.55 -15.02
CA MET A 196 -14.27 64.49 -16.15
C MET A 196 -15.46 65.46 -16.08
#